data_AF-A0A0F9SSN0-F1
#
_entry.id   AF-A0A0F9SSN0-F1
#
_cell.length_a   1.000
_cell.length_b   1.000
_cell.length_c   1.000
_cell.angle_alpha   90.00
_cell.angle_beta   90.00
_cell.angle_gamma   90.00
#
_symmetry.space_group_name_H-M   'P 1'
#
loop_
_entity.id
_entity.type
_entity.pdbx_description
1 polymer ?
#
loop_
_entity_poly.entity_id
_entity_poly.type
_entity_poly.pdbx_seq_one_letter_code
_entity_poly.pdbx_strand_id
1 'polypeptide(L)'
;KMKFEKEDLDDKIYSSERKQIHDNFEKLVKIGGGFIVVAPDNDFSILKYGAGNFTPLIIDFDDLSFSDMIDLLPGISEPQRRTLQVAWKSWRKNTTPRNPLDLIDLLTTGFEKVQLKVKEQIGEGGRAVSKTSARIIGLRLRNFFEEIPIFFIPDVTPPPISLEELIGRRTPRNIKDQTGRITVLDFQSIPKEILQISTSIILKKILSSAKEKKIRSCFIVVEEGHNFAPARQNISSKRIISQIASEGRKFGVGLAIISQRPSRLDPDVVSQCNTFIILRIKNPDDQNFIKKVGEYLSSQDLDELPGVSVGEALIFGRAIFTPMLTKIGPRHLVHGGKTPDVISIWRKHPIKEKDDT
;
A
#
# COMPACT_ATOMS: atom_id res chain seq x y z
N LYS A 1 -22.34 1.13 1.38
CA LYS A 1 -23.23 0.09 1.97
C LYS A 1 -22.68 -1.29 1.67
N MET A 2 -22.52 -2.15 2.69
CA MET A 2 -22.12 -3.55 2.53
C MET A 2 -23.14 -4.30 1.70
N LYS A 3 -22.70 -5.11 0.73
CA LYS A 3 -23.57 -5.98 -0.07
C LYS A 3 -23.13 -7.43 0.15
N PHE A 4 -24.07 -8.35 0.33
CA PHE A 4 -23.83 -9.79 0.50
C PHE A 4 -24.15 -10.53 -0.80
N GLU A 5 -23.43 -11.61 -1.09
CA GLU A 5 -23.69 -12.41 -2.29
C GLU A 5 -25.10 -13.00 -2.26
N LYS A 6 -25.76 -13.06 -3.42
CA LYS A 6 -27.05 -13.74 -3.55
C LYS A 6 -26.86 -15.23 -3.26
N GLU A 7 -27.89 -15.87 -2.72
CA GLU A 7 -27.89 -17.29 -2.39
C GLU A 7 -27.60 -18.14 -3.63
N ASP A 8 -26.52 -18.93 -3.59
CA ASP A 8 -26.38 -20.10 -4.46
C ASP A 8 -27.08 -21.31 -3.82
N LEU A 9 -27.45 -22.31 -4.62
CA LEU A 9 -28.18 -23.51 -4.14
C LEU A 9 -27.43 -24.30 -3.04
N ASP A 10 -26.11 -24.16 -2.93
CA ASP A 10 -25.25 -24.76 -1.90
C ASP A 10 -25.11 -23.93 -0.61
N ASP A 11 -25.67 -22.71 -0.54
CA ASP A 11 -25.47 -21.75 0.56
C ASP A 11 -26.42 -21.91 1.76
N LYS A 12 -27.41 -22.82 1.71
CA LYS A 12 -28.42 -22.95 2.78
C LYS A 12 -27.78 -23.22 4.15
N ILE A 13 -26.66 -23.94 4.19
CA ILE A 13 -25.91 -24.28 5.41
C ILE A 13 -25.33 -23.03 6.09
N TYR A 14 -25.00 -21.98 5.33
CA TYR A 14 -24.31 -20.79 5.83
C TYR A 14 -25.23 -19.56 5.99
N SER A 15 -26.53 -19.71 5.75
CA SER A 15 -27.50 -18.61 5.78
C SER A 15 -27.62 -17.94 7.16
N SER A 16 -27.58 -18.73 8.25
CA SER A 16 -27.60 -18.25 9.63
C SER A 16 -26.29 -17.53 10.00
N GLU A 17 -25.15 -18.08 9.59
CA GLU A 17 -23.82 -17.50 9.82
C GLU A 17 -23.66 -16.15 9.09
N ARG A 18 -24.14 -16.04 7.85
CA ARG A 18 -24.13 -14.79 7.08
C ARG A 18 -24.85 -13.66 7.80
N LYS A 19 -26.04 -13.94 8.34
CA LYS A 19 -26.83 -12.94 9.09
C LYS A 19 -26.09 -12.51 10.35
N GLN A 20 -25.52 -13.45 11.09
CA GLN A 20 -24.74 -13.14 12.29
C GLN A 20 -23.49 -12.31 11.97
N ILE A 21 -22.77 -12.64 10.89
CA ILE A 21 -21.61 -11.87 10.41
C ILE A 21 -22.03 -10.44 10.07
N HIS A 22 -23.15 -10.27 9.35
CA HIS A 22 -23.68 -8.95 9.01
C HIS A 22 -24.01 -8.12 10.25
N ASP A 23 -24.79 -8.68 11.18
CA ASP A 23 -25.20 -8.00 12.41
C ASP A 23 -23.99 -7.59 13.27
N ASN A 24 -22.95 -8.44 13.31
CA ASN A 24 -21.70 -8.15 14.01
C ASN A 24 -20.95 -6.98 13.36
N PHE A 25 -20.86 -6.95 12.03
CA PHE A 25 -20.24 -5.83 11.33
C PHE A 25 -21.02 -4.52 11.49
N GLU A 26 -22.36 -4.55 11.45
CA GLU A 26 -23.16 -3.34 11.71
C GLU A 26 -22.94 -2.79 13.12
N LYS A 27 -22.87 -3.67 14.13
CA LYS A 27 -22.56 -3.28 15.50
C LYS A 27 -21.15 -2.66 15.60
N LEU A 28 -20.16 -3.25 14.94
CA LEU A 28 -18.80 -2.72 14.91
C LEU A 28 -18.73 -1.34 14.26
N VAL A 29 -19.42 -1.14 13.12
CA VAL A 29 -19.45 0.16 12.42
C VAL A 29 -20.08 1.24 13.30
N LYS A 30 -21.15 0.92 14.06
CA LYS A 30 -21.80 1.87 14.98
C LYS A 30 -20.89 2.40 16.09
N ILE A 31 -19.83 1.67 16.45
CA ILE A 31 -18.86 2.07 17.49
C ILE A 31 -17.52 2.56 16.91
N GLY A 32 -17.46 2.89 15.61
CA GLY A 32 -16.23 3.38 14.95
C GLY A 32 -15.24 2.27 14.61
N GLY A 33 -15.72 1.03 14.50
CA GLY A 33 -14.98 -0.15 14.04
C GLY A 33 -15.40 -0.62 12.65
N GLY A 34 -15.12 -1.89 12.37
CA GLY A 34 -15.55 -2.52 11.12
C GLY A 34 -14.68 -2.12 9.93
N PHE A 35 -15.31 -1.93 8.76
CA PHE A 35 -14.60 -1.60 7.53
C PHE A 35 -14.38 -0.10 7.38
N ILE A 36 -13.13 0.28 7.22
CA ILE A 36 -12.72 1.66 6.93
C ILE A 36 -12.09 1.65 5.55
N VAL A 37 -12.71 2.31 4.58
CA VAL A 37 -12.15 2.45 3.24
C VAL A 37 -11.42 3.78 3.17
N VAL A 38 -10.15 3.72 2.82
CA VAL A 38 -9.30 4.89 2.61
C VAL A 38 -8.88 4.92 1.15
N ALA A 39 -9.15 6.00 0.45
CA ALA A 39 -8.87 6.13 -0.99
C ALA A 39 -8.53 7.58 -1.34
N PRO A 40 -7.81 7.86 -2.44
CA PRO A 40 -7.57 9.22 -2.92
C PRO A 40 -8.87 9.97 -3.17
N ASP A 41 -8.90 11.26 -2.87
CA ASP A 41 -10.06 12.10 -3.18
C ASP A 41 -10.03 12.50 -4.65
N ASN A 42 -10.62 11.65 -5.51
CA ASN A 42 -10.72 11.87 -6.94
C ASN A 42 -12.02 11.28 -7.51
N ASP A 43 -12.33 11.65 -8.76
CA ASP A 43 -13.54 11.21 -9.46
C ASP A 43 -13.71 9.69 -9.46
N PHE A 44 -12.61 8.94 -9.61
CA PHE A 44 -12.65 7.48 -9.59
C PHE A 44 -13.16 6.94 -8.25
N SER A 45 -12.60 7.42 -7.12
CA SER A 45 -13.03 6.99 -5.78
C SER A 45 -14.46 7.41 -5.48
N ILE A 46 -14.86 8.63 -5.89
CA ILE A 46 -16.22 9.14 -5.74
C ILE A 46 -17.22 8.29 -6.54
N LEU A 47 -16.89 7.92 -7.78
CA LEU A 47 -17.72 7.04 -8.60
C LEU A 47 -17.83 5.62 -8.02
N LYS A 48 -16.73 5.10 -7.46
CA LYS A 48 -16.67 3.72 -6.92
C LYS A 48 -17.41 3.57 -5.59
N TYR A 49 -17.23 4.51 -4.67
CA TYR A 49 -17.73 4.42 -3.31
C TYR A 49 -18.95 5.31 -3.04
N GLY A 50 -19.12 6.38 -3.81
CA GLY A 50 -20.03 7.49 -3.51
C GLY A 50 -19.40 8.49 -2.54
N ALA A 51 -19.66 9.78 -2.75
CA ALA A 51 -19.18 10.85 -1.88
C ALA A 51 -19.57 10.58 -0.42
N GLY A 52 -18.62 10.75 0.50
CA GLY A 52 -18.80 10.54 1.94
C GLY A 52 -18.80 9.07 2.42
N ASN A 53 -18.62 8.09 1.53
CA ASN A 53 -18.55 6.66 1.90
C ASN A 53 -17.11 6.11 2.01
N PHE A 54 -16.10 6.98 1.85
CA PHE A 54 -14.69 6.65 2.04
C PHE A 54 -13.99 7.82 2.74
N THR A 55 -12.85 7.52 3.37
CA THR A 55 -11.99 8.53 3.97
C THR A 55 -10.90 8.93 2.97
N PRO A 56 -10.73 10.22 2.65
CA PRO A 56 -9.65 10.70 1.80
C PRO A 56 -8.27 10.31 2.34
N LEU A 57 -7.47 9.62 1.52
CA LEU A 57 -6.09 9.31 1.87
C LEU A 57 -5.26 10.58 1.88
N ILE A 58 -4.87 11.02 3.07
CA ILE A 58 -4.02 12.20 3.24
C ILE A 58 -2.82 11.83 4.11
N ILE A 59 -1.63 11.93 3.51
CA ILE A 59 -0.32 11.64 4.06
C ILE A 59 0.35 12.96 4.44
N ASP A 60 0.83 13.06 5.66
CA ASP A 60 1.64 14.21 6.06
C ASP A 60 3.00 14.16 5.33
N PHE A 61 3.34 15.25 4.64
CA PHE A 61 4.63 15.36 3.95
C PHE A 61 5.81 15.31 4.94
N ASP A 62 5.58 15.60 6.22
CA ASP A 62 6.57 15.41 7.28
C ASP A 62 6.92 13.94 7.58
N ASP A 63 6.15 12.96 7.11
CA ASP A 63 6.45 11.53 7.27
C ASP A 63 7.49 11.01 6.25
N LEU A 64 7.79 11.78 5.20
CA LEU A 64 8.79 11.44 4.20
C LEU A 64 10.21 11.61 4.73
N SER A 65 11.06 10.59 4.57
CA SER A 65 12.50 10.77 4.77
C SER A 65 13.15 11.43 3.54
N PHE A 66 14.38 11.94 3.69
CA PHE A 66 15.12 12.42 2.52
C PHE A 66 15.38 11.31 1.50
N SER A 67 15.52 10.04 1.91
CA SER A 67 15.65 8.93 0.97
C SER A 67 14.38 8.75 0.14
N ASP A 68 13.20 8.87 0.77
CA ASP A 68 11.93 8.75 0.05
C ASP A 68 11.80 9.87 -0.98
N MET A 69 12.23 11.10 -0.65
CA MET A 69 12.29 12.23 -1.59
C MET A 69 13.20 11.98 -2.80
N ILE A 70 14.28 11.22 -2.64
CA ILE A 70 15.12 10.83 -3.77
C ILE A 70 14.41 9.79 -4.63
N ASP A 71 13.70 8.86 -4.01
CA ASP A 71 12.92 7.85 -4.72
C ASP A 71 11.75 8.51 -5.50
N LEU A 72 11.20 9.66 -5.05
CA LEU A 72 10.22 10.47 -5.78
C LEU A 72 10.78 11.09 -7.08
N LEU A 73 12.10 11.29 -7.14
CA LEU A 73 12.76 12.03 -8.21
C LEU A 73 13.88 11.18 -8.82
N PRO A 74 13.54 10.09 -9.53
CA PRO A 74 14.54 9.22 -10.11
C PRO A 74 15.39 9.97 -11.16
N GLY A 75 16.67 9.59 -11.22
CA GLY A 75 17.61 10.10 -12.21
C GLY A 75 18.08 11.54 -11.99
N ILE A 76 17.90 12.12 -10.80
CA ILE A 76 18.52 13.41 -10.48
C ILE A 76 20.04 13.28 -10.35
N SER A 77 20.77 14.28 -10.83
CA SER A 77 22.24 14.35 -10.73
C SER A 77 22.71 14.65 -9.30
N GLU A 78 23.97 14.33 -8.98
CA GLU A 78 24.55 14.67 -7.67
C GLU A 78 24.44 16.16 -7.28
N PRO A 79 24.68 17.14 -8.19
CA PRO A 79 24.39 18.54 -7.91
C PRO A 79 22.92 18.81 -7.56
N GLN A 80 21.98 18.18 -8.28
CA GLN A 80 20.55 18.31 -8.00
C GLN A 80 20.18 17.71 -6.64
N ARG A 81 20.73 16.53 -6.30
CA ARG A 81 20.55 15.89 -5.01
C ARG A 81 21.00 16.77 -3.85
N ARG A 82 22.18 17.40 -3.96
CA ARG A 82 22.69 18.34 -2.93
C ARG A 82 21.77 19.57 -2.79
N THR A 83 21.30 20.10 -3.92
CA THR A 83 20.35 21.22 -3.95
C THR A 83 19.09 20.89 -3.17
N LEU A 84 18.48 19.74 -3.49
CA LEU A 84 17.29 19.25 -2.82
C LEU A 84 17.56 19.01 -1.33
N GLN A 85 18.73 18.47 -0.96
CA GLN A 85 19.08 18.23 0.44
C GLN A 85 19.12 19.52 1.27
N VAL A 86 19.70 20.59 0.74
CA VAL A 86 19.76 21.87 1.46
C VAL A 86 18.38 22.53 1.52
N ALA A 87 17.61 22.51 0.42
CA ALA A 87 16.24 22.99 0.41
C ALA A 87 15.37 22.23 1.42
N TRP A 88 15.45 20.90 1.43
CA TRP A 88 14.77 20.01 2.38
C TRP A 88 15.10 20.32 3.84
N LYS A 89 16.39 20.45 4.17
CA LYS A 89 16.84 20.83 5.52
C LYS A 89 16.33 22.21 5.91
N SER A 90 16.30 23.17 4.98
CA SER A 90 15.76 24.50 5.22
C SER A 90 14.26 24.47 5.48
N TRP A 91 13.52 23.75 4.64
CA TRP A 91 12.08 23.57 4.75
C TRP A 91 11.68 22.90 6.09
N ARG A 92 12.41 21.87 6.53
CA ARG A 92 12.21 21.22 7.84
C ARG A 92 12.43 22.14 9.05
N LYS A 93 13.08 23.30 8.90
CA LYS A 93 13.22 24.30 9.98
C LYS A 93 11.97 25.16 10.16
N ASN A 94 11.04 25.16 9.20
CA ASN A 94 9.78 25.89 9.32
C ASN A 94 8.91 25.29 10.45
N THR A 95 8.01 26.12 10.99
CA THR A 95 7.01 25.72 11.99
C THR A 95 6.02 24.72 11.41
N THR A 96 5.61 23.73 12.21
CA THR A 96 4.60 22.74 11.82
C THR A 96 3.17 23.29 12.00
N PRO A 97 2.20 22.90 11.17
CA PRO A 97 2.31 22.00 10.01
C PRO A 97 3.03 22.67 8.83
N ARG A 98 3.87 21.92 8.11
CA ARG A 98 4.66 22.47 7.00
C ARG A 98 3.94 22.27 5.67
N ASN A 99 3.89 23.30 4.83
CA ASN A 99 3.31 23.19 3.51
C ASN A 99 4.34 22.61 2.52
N PRO A 100 4.08 21.50 1.81
CA PRO A 100 4.98 20.98 0.78
C PRO A 100 5.24 21.98 -0.35
N LEU A 101 4.32 22.90 -0.63
CA LEU A 101 4.48 23.94 -1.65
C LEU A 101 5.61 24.92 -1.30
N ASP A 102 5.85 25.19 -0.02
CA ASP A 102 6.97 26.05 0.43
C ASP A 102 8.33 25.48 -0.02
N LEU A 103 8.46 24.16 -0.09
CA LEU A 103 9.68 23.50 -0.58
C LEU A 103 9.89 23.79 -2.08
N ILE A 104 8.81 23.77 -2.86
CA ILE A 104 8.82 24.09 -4.29
C ILE A 104 9.18 25.55 -4.49
N ASP A 105 8.61 26.44 -3.69
CA ASP A 105 8.90 27.86 -3.73
C ASP A 105 10.36 28.14 -3.38
N LEU A 106 10.90 27.49 -2.34
CA LEU A 106 12.34 27.55 -2.01
C LEU A 106 13.25 27.13 -3.17
N LEU A 107 12.83 26.14 -3.96
CA LEU A 107 13.60 25.63 -5.11
C LEU A 107 13.45 26.48 -6.36
N THR A 108 12.39 27.29 -6.46
CA THR A 108 12.05 28.07 -7.65
C THR A 108 12.28 29.56 -7.43
N THR A 109 11.38 30.24 -6.73
CA THR A 109 11.40 31.69 -6.48
C THR A 109 12.36 32.07 -5.36
N GLY A 110 12.47 31.23 -4.33
CA GLY A 110 13.30 31.42 -3.14
C GLY A 110 14.74 30.89 -3.25
N PHE A 111 15.20 30.55 -4.45
CA PHE A 111 16.48 29.84 -4.65
C PHE A 111 17.70 30.57 -4.07
N GLU A 112 17.71 31.91 -4.06
CA GLU A 112 18.83 32.69 -3.52
C GLU A 112 19.09 32.37 -2.04
N LYS A 113 18.02 32.15 -1.25
CA LYS A 113 18.13 31.72 0.16
C LYS A 113 18.76 30.33 0.28
N VAL A 114 18.43 29.43 -0.65
CA VAL A 114 19.04 28.09 -0.70
C VAL A 114 20.52 28.20 -1.07
N GLN A 115 20.85 29.02 -2.08
CA GLN A 115 22.22 29.21 -2.55
C GLN A 115 23.14 29.79 -1.46
N LEU A 116 22.67 30.76 -0.67
CA LEU A 116 23.42 31.30 0.47
C LEU A 116 23.73 30.21 1.51
N LYS A 117 22.72 29.44 1.93
CA LYS A 117 22.90 28.33 2.90
C LYS A 117 23.80 27.22 2.38
N VAL A 118 23.77 26.97 1.07
CA VAL A 118 24.69 26.03 0.42
C VAL A 118 26.13 26.53 0.56
N LYS A 119 26.39 27.81 0.27
CA LYS A 119 27.73 28.41 0.39
C LYS A 119 28.25 28.36 1.84
N GLU A 120 27.40 28.62 2.83
CA GLU A 120 27.73 28.51 4.25
C GLU A 120 28.14 27.08 4.66
N GLN A 121 27.57 26.04 4.05
CA GLN A 121 27.82 24.64 4.41
C GLN A 121 29.07 24.03 3.76
N ILE A 122 29.48 24.50 2.58
CA ILE A 122 30.57 23.88 1.81
C ILE A 122 31.87 24.71 1.88
N GLY A 123 31.83 25.93 2.43
CA GLY A 123 32.94 26.88 2.38
C GLY A 123 33.21 27.41 0.96
N GLU A 124 34.16 28.34 0.82
CA GLU A 124 34.43 29.07 -0.44
C GLU A 124 34.89 28.18 -1.62
N GLY A 125 35.33 26.94 -1.37
CA GLY A 125 35.77 25.98 -2.40
C GLY A 125 34.70 25.02 -2.93
N GLY A 126 33.47 25.06 -2.40
CA GLY A 126 32.39 24.19 -2.81
C GLY A 126 31.78 24.56 -4.17
N ARG A 127 31.51 23.57 -5.04
CA ARG A 127 30.76 23.81 -6.29
C ARG A 127 29.41 24.46 -5.99
N ALA A 128 29.22 25.69 -6.49
CA ALA A 128 27.97 26.41 -6.39
C ALA A 128 26.82 25.61 -7.02
N VAL A 129 25.66 25.64 -6.38
CA VAL A 129 24.45 25.02 -6.92
C VAL A 129 23.88 25.89 -8.04
N SER A 130 23.48 25.26 -9.14
CA SER A 130 22.87 25.94 -10.30
C SER A 130 21.40 26.25 -10.08
N LYS A 131 20.98 27.50 -10.37
CA LYS A 131 19.58 27.93 -10.39
C LYS A 131 18.73 27.08 -11.34
N THR A 132 19.30 26.64 -12.46
CA THR A 132 18.65 25.75 -13.42
C THR A 132 18.36 24.38 -12.79
N SER A 133 19.31 23.83 -12.04
CA SER A 133 19.13 22.55 -11.35
C SER A 133 18.03 22.62 -10.30
N ALA A 134 17.99 23.69 -9.50
CA ALA A 134 16.94 23.90 -8.50
C ALA A 134 15.55 24.02 -9.15
N ARG A 135 15.45 24.78 -10.24
CA ARG A 135 14.21 24.94 -11.00
C ARG A 135 13.69 23.62 -11.58
N ILE A 136 14.58 22.77 -12.12
CA ILE A 136 14.20 21.45 -12.63
C ILE A 136 13.61 20.58 -11.51
N ILE A 137 14.24 20.57 -10.33
CA ILE A 137 13.74 19.80 -9.18
C ILE A 137 12.40 20.34 -8.72
N GLY A 138 12.27 21.67 -8.59
CA GLY A 138 11.01 22.31 -8.20
C GLY A 138 9.87 21.99 -9.17
N LEU A 139 10.12 22.00 -10.47
CA LEU A 139 9.13 21.62 -11.48
C LEU A 139 8.73 20.14 -11.36
N ARG A 140 9.69 19.23 -11.18
CA ARG A 140 9.39 17.81 -10.99
C ARG A 140 8.58 17.53 -9.73
N LEU A 141 8.89 18.21 -8.61
CA LEU A 141 8.11 18.10 -7.38
C LEU A 141 6.70 18.64 -7.57
N ARG A 142 6.54 19.77 -8.28
CA ARG A 142 5.23 20.33 -8.60
C ARG A 142 4.38 19.34 -9.39
N ASN A 143 4.91 18.80 -10.50
CA ASN A 143 4.20 17.80 -11.29
C ASN A 143 3.83 16.58 -10.45
N PHE A 144 4.75 16.13 -9.59
CA PHE A 144 4.47 15.03 -8.68
C PHE A 144 3.31 15.33 -7.71
N PHE A 145 3.26 16.51 -7.09
CA PHE A 145 2.14 16.86 -6.20
C PHE A 145 0.82 17.06 -6.95
N GLU A 146 0.86 17.58 -8.17
CA GLU A 146 -0.32 17.75 -9.02
C GLU A 146 -0.89 16.40 -9.48
N GLU A 147 -0.03 15.42 -9.78
CA GLU A 147 -0.43 14.06 -10.15
C GLU A 147 -0.95 13.24 -8.95
N ILE A 148 -0.67 13.69 -7.71
CA ILE A 148 -0.88 12.89 -6.50
C ILE A 148 -1.47 13.75 -5.38
N PRO A 149 -2.80 13.89 -5.36
CA PRO A 149 -3.51 14.66 -4.33
C PRO A 149 -3.65 13.87 -3.02
N ILE A 150 -2.60 13.18 -2.58
CA ILE A 150 -2.58 12.43 -1.31
C ILE A 150 -1.76 13.12 -0.23
N PHE A 151 -1.04 14.20 -0.53
CA PHE A 151 -0.24 14.90 0.47
C PHE A 151 -1.05 16.00 1.15
N PHE A 152 -0.88 16.12 2.46
CA PHE A 152 -1.50 17.19 3.22
C PHE A 152 -0.95 18.55 2.80
N ILE A 153 -1.87 19.45 2.47
CA ILE A 153 -1.60 20.87 2.27
C ILE A 153 -2.31 21.61 3.41
N PRO A 154 -1.58 22.36 4.26
CA PRO A 154 -2.19 23.21 5.29
C PRO A 154 -3.31 24.08 4.68
N ASP A 155 -4.39 24.27 5.45
CA ASP A 155 -5.59 25.02 5.05
C ASP A 155 -6.51 24.36 4.01
N VAL A 156 -6.16 23.17 3.51
CA VAL A 156 -7.05 22.32 2.69
C VAL A 156 -7.63 21.19 3.56
N THR A 157 -8.95 21.05 3.56
CA THR A 157 -9.68 20.00 4.30
C THR A 157 -9.77 18.70 3.51
N PRO A 158 -9.79 17.52 4.15
CA PRO A 158 -9.66 17.24 5.59
C PRO A 158 -8.21 17.17 6.12
N PRO A 159 -7.99 17.14 7.46
CA PRO A 159 -6.66 16.91 8.04
C PRO A 159 -6.09 15.53 7.66
N PRO A 160 -4.76 15.31 7.75
CA PRO A 160 -4.14 14.03 7.45
C PRO A 160 -4.72 12.95 8.35
N ILE A 161 -4.94 11.76 7.78
CA ILE A 161 -5.47 10.66 8.58
C ILE A 161 -4.38 10.22 9.55
N SER A 162 -4.70 10.19 10.84
CA SER A 162 -3.83 9.53 11.81
C SER A 162 -3.87 8.01 11.56
N LEU A 163 -2.74 7.46 11.09
CA LEU A 163 -2.56 6.02 10.96
C LEU A 163 -2.78 5.31 12.31
N GLU A 164 -2.46 5.98 13.42
CA GLU A 164 -2.74 5.48 14.76
C GLU A 164 -4.24 5.32 15.03
N GLU A 165 -5.09 6.18 14.48
CA GLU A 165 -6.55 6.06 14.61
C GLU A 165 -7.11 4.98 13.68
N LEU A 166 -6.62 4.89 12.43
CA LEU A 166 -7.01 3.83 11.49
C LEU A 166 -6.71 2.43 12.04
N ILE A 167 -5.52 2.27 12.61
CA ILE A 167 -5.09 0.99 13.17
C ILE A 167 -5.70 0.77 14.55
N GLY A 168 -5.81 1.83 15.35
CA GLY A 168 -6.19 1.82 16.76
C GLY A 168 -4.98 2.17 17.64
N ARG A 169 -5.15 3.19 18.48
CA ARG A 169 -4.12 3.63 19.43
C ARG A 169 -3.91 2.55 20.49
N ARG A 170 -2.67 2.40 20.93
CA ARG A 170 -2.39 1.51 22.06
C ARG A 170 -2.95 2.13 23.34
N THR A 171 -3.92 1.49 23.96
CA THR A 171 -4.49 1.94 25.23
C THR A 171 -3.74 1.34 26.42
N PRO A 172 -3.71 2.02 27.59
CA PRO A 172 -3.23 1.43 28.84
C PRO A 172 -4.00 0.15 29.18
N ARG A 173 -3.39 -0.77 29.94
CA ARG A 173 -4.01 -2.08 30.29
C ARG A 173 -5.43 -1.97 30.88
N ASN A 174 -5.76 -0.83 31.50
CA ASN A 174 -7.03 -0.59 32.18
C ASN A 174 -8.14 -0.06 31.25
N ILE A 175 -7.81 0.30 30.00
CA ILE A 175 -8.77 0.73 28.97
C ILE A 175 -8.64 -0.26 27.81
N LYS A 176 -9.66 -1.07 27.57
CA LYS A 176 -9.65 -2.02 26.45
C LYS A 176 -10.41 -1.42 25.27
N ASP A 177 -9.71 -0.77 24.33
CA ASP A 177 -10.28 -0.60 22.98
C ASP A 177 -10.26 -1.98 22.30
N GLN A 178 -11.41 -2.66 22.33
CA GLN A 178 -11.61 -3.95 21.66
C GLN A 178 -12.18 -3.80 20.25
N THR A 179 -12.25 -2.58 19.74
CA THR A 179 -12.91 -2.30 18.47
C THR A 179 -12.08 -2.90 17.33
N GLY A 180 -12.58 -3.98 16.73
CA GLY A 180 -12.00 -4.58 15.53
C GLY A 180 -12.12 -3.64 14.34
N ARG A 181 -11.04 -3.48 13.57
CA ARG A 181 -10.99 -2.63 12.37
C ARG A 181 -10.37 -3.40 11.21
N ILE A 182 -10.96 -3.26 10.03
CA ILE A 182 -10.44 -3.73 8.75
C ILE A 182 -10.29 -2.50 7.88
N THR A 183 -9.07 -1.99 7.77
CA THR A 183 -8.77 -0.80 6.97
C THR A 183 -8.32 -1.25 5.58
N VAL A 184 -9.07 -0.83 4.56
CA VAL A 184 -8.78 -1.09 3.15
C VAL A 184 -8.22 0.18 2.55
N LEU A 185 -6.96 0.15 2.14
CA LEU A 185 -6.34 1.24 1.37
C LEU A 185 -6.54 0.92 -0.11
N ASP A 186 -7.43 1.66 -0.78
CA ASP A 186 -7.68 1.49 -2.21
C ASP A 186 -6.86 2.48 -3.03
N PHE A 187 -5.99 1.93 -3.88
CA PHE A 187 -5.04 2.67 -4.69
C PHE A 187 -5.25 2.50 -6.19
N GLN A 188 -6.39 1.96 -6.63
CA GLN A 188 -6.62 1.61 -8.04
C GLN A 188 -6.47 2.79 -9.02
N SER A 189 -6.68 4.02 -8.58
CA SER A 189 -6.55 5.23 -9.41
C SER A 189 -5.15 5.84 -9.42
N ILE A 190 -4.18 5.26 -8.69
CA ILE A 190 -2.82 5.81 -8.57
C ILE A 190 -1.85 5.07 -9.51
N PRO A 191 -0.97 5.78 -10.24
CA PRO A 191 0.14 5.17 -10.98
C PRO A 191 1.04 4.29 -10.10
N LYS A 192 1.62 3.24 -10.68
CA LYS A 192 2.34 2.20 -9.95
C LYS A 192 3.56 2.74 -9.19
N GLU A 193 4.34 3.61 -9.80
CA GLU A 193 5.57 4.18 -9.23
C GLU A 193 5.23 4.96 -7.95
N ILE A 194 4.14 5.72 -8.00
CA ILE A 194 3.65 6.51 -6.88
C ILE A 194 3.13 5.60 -5.79
N LEU A 195 2.32 4.62 -6.16
CA LEU A 195 1.76 3.62 -5.25
C LEU A 195 2.86 2.89 -4.47
N GLN A 196 3.98 2.53 -5.10
CA GLN A 196 5.13 1.93 -4.41
C GLN A 196 5.69 2.87 -3.33
N ILE A 197 5.78 4.17 -3.61
CA ILE A 197 6.31 5.15 -2.66
C ILE A 197 5.30 5.40 -1.53
N SER A 198 4.02 5.59 -1.86
CA SER A 198 2.94 5.74 -0.86
C SER A 198 2.91 4.56 0.10
N THR A 199 3.00 3.33 -0.42
CA THR A 199 3.10 2.11 0.39
C THR A 199 4.37 2.12 1.25
N SER A 200 5.51 2.55 0.72
CA SER A 200 6.74 2.68 1.50
C SER A 200 6.57 3.60 2.72
N ILE A 201 5.99 4.79 2.51
CA ILE A 201 5.76 5.79 3.57
C ILE A 201 4.82 5.23 4.64
N ILE A 202 3.68 4.68 4.21
CA ILE A 202 2.66 4.14 5.11
C ILE A 202 3.25 3.00 5.95
N LEU A 203 3.94 2.04 5.33
CA LEU A 203 4.55 0.92 6.05
C LEU A 203 5.66 1.36 7.01
N LYS A 204 6.47 2.35 6.64
CA LYS A 204 7.49 2.94 7.52
C LYS A 204 6.85 3.59 8.75
N LYS A 205 5.77 4.37 8.54
CA LYS A 205 5.03 5.02 9.62
C LYS A 205 4.39 4.00 10.55
N ILE A 206 3.77 2.95 10.00
CA ILE A 206 3.21 1.83 10.80
C ILE A 206 4.31 1.19 11.66
N LEU A 207 5.46 0.84 11.07
CA LEU A 207 6.55 0.21 11.79
C LEU A 207 7.16 1.13 12.86
N SER A 208 7.32 2.43 12.58
CA SER A 208 7.80 3.41 13.57
C SER A 208 6.81 3.58 14.72
N SER A 209 5.52 3.78 14.43
CA SER A 209 4.48 3.92 15.45
C SER A 209 4.33 2.63 16.28
N ALA A 210 4.58 1.45 15.70
CA ALA A 210 4.66 0.19 16.44
C ALA A 210 5.88 0.12 17.38
N LYS A 211 7.06 0.52 16.90
CA LYS A 211 8.31 0.61 17.69
C LYS A 211 8.15 1.57 18.89
N GLU A 212 7.46 2.68 18.67
CA GLU A 212 7.13 3.68 19.69
C GLU A 212 5.93 3.30 20.57
N LYS A 213 5.30 2.14 20.32
CA LYS A 213 4.12 1.64 21.05
C LYS A 213 2.91 2.58 20.98
N LYS A 214 2.79 3.39 19.93
CA LYS A 214 1.66 4.30 19.68
C LYS A 214 0.42 3.58 19.14
N ILE A 215 0.62 2.47 18.42
CA ILE A 215 -0.46 1.65 17.86
C ILE A 215 -0.56 0.28 18.53
N ARG A 216 -1.75 -0.32 18.45
CA ARG A 216 -1.93 -1.74 18.76
C ARG A 216 -1.24 -2.62 17.70
N SER A 217 -1.09 -3.91 18.03
CA SER A 217 -0.65 -4.91 17.06
C SER A 217 -1.56 -4.91 15.83
N CYS A 218 -0.98 -5.04 14.66
CA CYS A 218 -1.72 -5.02 13.40
C CYS A 218 -1.20 -6.11 12.46
N PHE A 219 -2.01 -6.44 11.46
CA PHE A 219 -1.68 -7.41 10.43
C PHE A 219 -1.88 -6.77 9.07
N ILE A 220 -0.79 -6.65 8.31
CA ILE A 220 -0.76 -5.96 7.03
C ILE A 220 -0.95 -7.00 5.92
N VAL A 221 -1.85 -6.74 4.99
CA VAL A 221 -2.06 -7.58 3.81
C VAL A 221 -1.70 -6.77 2.58
N VAL A 222 -0.72 -7.23 1.81
CA VAL A 222 -0.29 -6.61 0.55
C VAL A 222 -0.83 -7.45 -0.60
N GLU A 223 -1.87 -6.95 -1.27
CA GLU A 223 -2.37 -7.55 -2.51
C GLU A 223 -1.41 -7.23 -3.67
N GLU A 224 -1.39 -8.09 -4.71
CA GLU A 224 -0.54 -7.91 -5.88
C GLU A 224 0.93 -7.70 -5.50
N GLY A 225 1.41 -8.44 -4.50
CA GLY A 225 2.67 -8.20 -3.80
C GLY A 225 3.91 -8.11 -4.69
N HIS A 226 3.89 -8.75 -5.86
CA HIS A 226 4.98 -8.66 -6.84
C HIS A 226 5.17 -7.25 -7.41
N ASN A 227 4.17 -6.37 -7.29
CA ASN A 227 4.29 -4.95 -7.61
C ASN A 227 5.02 -4.16 -6.52
N PHE A 228 5.04 -4.64 -5.28
CA PHE A 228 5.60 -3.92 -4.13
C PHE A 228 6.91 -4.52 -3.62
N ALA A 229 7.11 -5.82 -3.78
CA ALA A 229 8.33 -6.53 -3.45
C ALA A 229 8.80 -7.40 -4.64
N PRO A 230 9.18 -6.78 -5.78
CA PRO A 230 9.63 -7.52 -6.96
C PRO A 230 11.02 -8.16 -6.76
N ALA A 231 11.22 -9.32 -7.38
CA ALA A 231 12.52 -10.03 -7.36
C ALA A 231 13.66 -9.20 -7.96
N ARG A 232 13.43 -8.61 -9.14
CA ARG A 232 14.49 -8.03 -9.99
C ARG A 232 14.68 -6.53 -9.87
N GLN A 233 13.88 -5.85 -9.04
CA GLN A 233 13.95 -4.40 -8.87
C GLN A 233 14.15 -4.05 -7.41
N ASN A 234 14.98 -3.04 -7.14
CA ASN A 234 15.21 -2.53 -5.80
C ASN A 234 14.46 -1.22 -5.61
N ILE A 235 13.19 -1.34 -5.22
CA ILE A 235 12.27 -0.22 -4.97
C ILE A 235 12.09 0.03 -3.48
N SER A 236 11.62 1.22 -3.11
CA SER A 236 11.45 1.66 -1.72
C SER A 236 10.50 0.75 -0.92
N SER A 237 9.36 0.37 -1.50
CA SER A 237 8.39 -0.54 -0.88
C SER A 237 8.99 -1.91 -0.54
N LYS A 238 9.85 -2.45 -1.41
CA LYS A 238 10.50 -3.74 -1.19
C LYS A 238 11.32 -3.72 0.09
N ARG A 239 12.13 -2.68 0.28
CA ARG A 239 13.02 -2.54 1.45
C ARG A 239 12.25 -2.57 2.77
N ILE A 240 11.16 -1.80 2.86
CA ILE A 240 10.35 -1.79 4.09
C ILE A 240 9.54 -3.07 4.27
N ILE A 241 9.06 -3.70 3.19
CA ILE A 241 8.41 -5.01 3.25
C ILE A 241 9.37 -6.08 3.77
N SER A 242 10.61 -6.15 3.26
CA SER A 242 11.66 -7.04 3.78
C SER A 242 11.97 -6.78 5.26
N GLN A 243 12.00 -5.51 5.67
CA GLN A 243 12.21 -5.15 7.07
C GLN A 243 11.04 -5.59 7.95
N ILE A 244 9.79 -5.39 7.51
CA ILE A 244 8.60 -5.83 8.27
C ILE A 244 8.57 -7.36 8.33
N ALA A 245 8.89 -8.06 7.25
CA ALA A 245 8.91 -9.52 7.23
C ALA A 245 9.92 -10.10 8.24
N SER A 246 11.09 -9.48 8.38
CA SER A 246 12.16 -9.94 9.28
C SER A 246 12.02 -9.43 10.74
N GLU A 247 11.58 -8.20 10.95
CA GLU A 247 11.56 -7.55 12.27
C GLU A 247 10.16 -7.32 12.84
N GLY A 248 9.11 -7.30 12.01
CA GLY A 248 7.76 -6.85 12.38
C GLY A 248 7.17 -7.60 13.57
N ARG A 249 7.44 -8.91 13.66
CA ARG A 249 7.03 -9.77 14.78
C ARG A 249 7.46 -9.20 16.15
N LYS A 250 8.65 -8.60 16.25
CA LYS A 250 9.18 -8.02 17.50
C LYS A 250 8.29 -6.87 18.02
N PHE A 251 7.56 -6.21 17.12
CA PHE A 251 6.76 -5.02 17.41
C PHE A 251 5.24 -5.26 17.26
N GLY A 252 4.82 -6.52 17.08
CA GLY A 252 3.40 -6.86 16.90
C GLY A 252 2.84 -6.47 15.52
N VAL A 253 3.70 -6.36 14.51
CA VAL A 253 3.30 -6.11 13.12
C VAL A 253 3.44 -7.42 12.34
N GLY A 254 2.31 -8.00 11.95
CA GLY A 254 2.25 -9.14 11.04
C GLY A 254 2.13 -8.72 9.58
N LEU A 255 2.49 -9.63 8.67
CA LEU A 255 2.48 -9.39 7.23
C LEU A 255 1.96 -10.64 6.50
N ALA A 256 1.08 -10.42 5.53
CA ALA A 256 0.74 -11.37 4.48
C ALA A 256 0.92 -10.70 3.12
N ILE A 257 1.43 -11.49 2.17
CA ILE A 257 1.64 -11.05 0.79
C ILE A 257 0.85 -11.99 -0.10
N ILE A 258 0.00 -11.40 -0.94
CA ILE A 258 -0.85 -12.14 -1.88
C ILE A 258 -0.33 -11.85 -3.28
N SER A 259 -0.06 -12.89 -4.06
CA SER A 259 0.39 -12.75 -5.44
C SER A 259 -0.03 -13.98 -6.26
N GLN A 260 -0.49 -13.73 -7.47
CA GLN A 260 -0.73 -14.71 -8.52
C GLN A 260 0.54 -15.13 -9.27
N ARG A 261 1.66 -14.42 -9.07
CA ARG A 261 2.99 -14.72 -9.64
C ARG A 261 4.04 -14.78 -8.53
N PRO A 262 4.10 -15.86 -7.74
CA PRO A 262 5.07 -15.96 -6.65
C PRO A 262 6.52 -15.88 -7.12
N SER A 263 6.87 -16.39 -8.31
CA SER A 263 8.24 -16.28 -8.88
C SER A 263 8.69 -14.84 -9.18
N ARG A 264 7.74 -13.89 -9.22
CA ARG A 264 8.04 -12.46 -9.38
C ARG A 264 8.28 -11.73 -8.05
N LEU A 265 7.98 -12.36 -6.92
CA LEU A 265 8.25 -11.82 -5.60
C LEU A 265 9.73 -11.96 -5.25
N ASP A 266 10.19 -11.05 -4.40
CA ASP A 266 11.51 -11.13 -3.81
C ASP A 266 11.68 -12.42 -2.97
N PRO A 267 12.69 -13.26 -3.27
CA PRO A 267 12.93 -14.50 -2.53
C PRO A 267 13.18 -14.27 -1.05
N ASP A 268 13.89 -13.20 -0.68
CA ASP A 268 14.22 -12.92 0.73
C ASP A 268 12.93 -12.59 1.49
N VAL A 269 12.06 -11.75 0.94
CA VAL A 269 10.73 -11.48 1.52
C VAL A 269 9.92 -12.77 1.72
N VAL A 270 9.88 -13.64 0.70
CA VAL A 270 9.09 -14.88 0.77
C VAL A 270 9.68 -15.88 1.77
N SER A 271 11.01 -15.98 1.86
CA SER A 271 11.68 -16.85 2.85
C SER A 271 11.39 -16.47 4.31
N GLN A 272 11.01 -15.21 4.57
CA GLN A 272 10.59 -14.76 5.90
C GLN A 272 9.12 -15.10 6.22
N CYS A 273 8.33 -15.55 5.23
CA CYS A 273 6.96 -16.00 5.45
C CYS A 273 6.96 -17.35 6.17
N ASN A 274 6.26 -17.41 7.30
CA ASN A 274 6.21 -18.62 8.13
C ASN A 274 5.02 -19.52 7.81
N THR A 275 4.08 -19.07 6.99
CA THR A 275 2.83 -19.77 6.67
C THR A 275 2.49 -19.50 5.24
N PHE A 276 2.16 -20.55 4.52
CA PHE A 276 1.86 -20.53 3.10
C PHE A 276 0.47 -21.11 2.88
N ILE A 277 -0.31 -20.41 2.05
CA ILE A 277 -1.63 -20.84 1.59
C ILE A 277 -1.54 -20.80 0.07
N ILE A 278 -1.31 -21.96 -0.54
CA ILE A 278 -1.06 -22.09 -1.97
C ILE A 278 -2.32 -22.61 -2.64
N LEU A 279 -3.01 -21.73 -3.35
CA LEU A 279 -4.07 -22.13 -4.27
C LEU A 279 -3.47 -22.71 -5.55
N ARG A 280 -4.31 -23.11 -6.51
CA ARG A 280 -3.88 -23.67 -7.79
C ARG A 280 -2.82 -22.82 -8.51
N ILE A 281 -1.64 -23.39 -8.75
CA ILE A 281 -0.55 -22.80 -9.54
C ILE A 281 -0.24 -23.69 -10.75
N LYS A 282 -0.40 -23.15 -11.96
CA LYS A 282 -0.13 -23.87 -13.22
C LYS A 282 1.26 -23.61 -13.81
N ASN A 283 1.84 -22.45 -13.53
CA ASN A 283 3.08 -22.03 -14.17
C ASN A 283 4.27 -22.80 -13.53
N PRO A 284 5.13 -23.45 -14.34
CA PRO A 284 6.26 -24.22 -13.81
C PRO A 284 7.29 -23.39 -13.04
N ASP A 285 7.54 -22.13 -13.43
CA ASP A 285 8.46 -21.24 -12.72
C ASP A 285 7.94 -20.90 -11.32
N ASP A 286 6.64 -20.62 -11.22
CA ASP A 286 5.95 -20.36 -9.96
C ASP A 286 5.95 -21.60 -9.05
N GLN A 287 5.72 -22.80 -9.60
CA GLN A 287 5.83 -24.05 -8.84
C GLN A 287 7.26 -24.24 -8.34
N ASN A 288 8.26 -24.16 -9.21
CA ASN A 288 9.68 -24.30 -8.87
C ASN A 288 10.13 -23.27 -7.82
N PHE A 289 9.60 -22.05 -7.89
CA PHE A 289 9.85 -21.04 -6.87
C PHE A 289 9.30 -21.46 -5.51
N ILE A 290 8.05 -21.94 -5.45
CA ILE A 290 7.45 -22.48 -4.22
C ILE A 290 8.27 -23.67 -3.69
N LYS A 291 8.74 -24.58 -4.57
CA LYS A 291 9.62 -25.71 -4.19
C LYS A 291 10.89 -25.23 -3.47
N LYS A 292 11.46 -24.10 -3.91
CA LYS A 292 12.71 -23.57 -3.36
C LYS A 292 12.53 -22.87 -2.02
N VAL A 293 11.40 -22.19 -1.80
CA VAL A 293 11.15 -21.40 -0.58
C VAL A 293 10.40 -22.18 0.50
N GLY A 294 9.71 -23.27 0.13
CA GLY A 294 8.96 -24.11 1.05
C GLY A 294 9.81 -25.22 1.65
N GLU A 295 10.48 -24.97 2.77
CA GLU A 295 11.27 -25.98 3.52
C GLU A 295 10.44 -27.21 3.96
N TYR A 296 9.11 -27.09 3.98
CA TYR A 296 8.19 -28.08 4.52
C TYR A 296 7.48 -28.94 3.46
N LEU A 297 7.82 -28.78 2.17
CA LEU A 297 7.13 -29.50 1.09
C LEU A 297 7.99 -30.63 0.52
N SER A 298 7.39 -31.81 0.39
CA SER A 298 7.96 -32.89 -0.40
C SER A 298 7.75 -32.63 -1.89
N SER A 299 8.56 -33.25 -2.74
CA SER A 299 8.37 -33.19 -4.20
C SER A 299 6.96 -33.65 -4.62
N GLN A 300 6.37 -34.61 -3.89
CA GLN A 300 5.05 -35.16 -4.15
C GLN A 300 3.94 -34.14 -3.87
N ASP A 301 4.01 -33.41 -2.75
CA ASP A 301 3.03 -32.36 -2.40
C ASP A 301 2.94 -31.28 -3.50
N LEU A 302 4.06 -31.03 -4.17
CA LEU A 302 4.15 -30.01 -5.20
C LEU A 302 3.63 -30.46 -6.56
N ASP A 303 3.69 -31.77 -6.85
CA ASP A 303 3.16 -32.34 -8.08
C ASP A 303 1.62 -32.34 -8.09
N GLU A 304 0.99 -32.17 -6.92
CA GLU A 304 -0.46 -32.00 -6.76
C GLU A 304 -0.94 -30.56 -7.02
N LEU A 305 -0.07 -29.54 -6.89
CA LEU A 305 -0.43 -28.12 -7.07
C LEU A 305 -1.18 -27.77 -8.38
N PRO A 306 -0.86 -28.36 -9.54
CA PRO A 306 -1.61 -28.10 -10.78
C PRO A 306 -3.05 -28.63 -10.75
N GLY A 307 -3.26 -29.69 -9.96
CA GLY A 307 -4.51 -30.43 -9.81
C GLY A 307 -5.46 -29.86 -8.75
N VAL A 308 -4.98 -28.98 -7.87
CA VAL A 308 -5.79 -28.29 -6.85
C VAL A 308 -7.02 -27.64 -7.48
N SER A 309 -8.20 -27.95 -6.95
CA SER A 309 -9.47 -27.42 -7.46
C SER A 309 -9.68 -25.97 -7.07
N VAL A 310 -10.59 -25.28 -7.77
CA VAL A 310 -11.02 -23.94 -7.35
C VAL A 310 -11.68 -24.05 -5.99
N GLY A 311 -11.26 -23.21 -5.04
CA GLY A 311 -11.73 -23.27 -3.65
C GLY A 311 -10.97 -24.25 -2.77
N GLU A 312 -9.90 -24.87 -3.25
CA GLU A 312 -8.96 -25.66 -2.45
C GLU A 312 -7.60 -24.94 -2.35
N ALA A 313 -6.87 -25.21 -1.27
CA ALA A 313 -5.52 -24.71 -1.07
C ALA A 313 -4.66 -25.72 -0.30
N LEU A 314 -3.40 -25.85 -0.70
CA LEU A 314 -2.37 -26.50 0.10
C LEU A 314 -1.87 -25.50 1.15
N ILE A 315 -2.08 -25.81 2.42
CA ILE A 315 -1.63 -24.98 3.54
C ILE A 315 -0.46 -25.67 4.21
N PHE A 316 0.59 -24.92 4.57
CA PHE A 316 1.74 -25.42 5.32
C PHE A 316 2.49 -24.30 6.06
N GLY A 317 3.43 -24.69 6.92
CA GLY A 317 4.22 -23.79 7.77
C GLY A 317 3.68 -23.69 9.19
N ARG A 318 4.16 -22.70 9.96
CA ARG A 318 3.99 -22.59 11.42
C ARG A 318 2.55 -22.48 11.94
N ALA A 319 1.58 -22.15 11.09
CA ALA A 319 0.17 -22.07 11.50
C ALA A 319 -0.50 -23.43 11.68
N ILE A 320 0.08 -24.50 11.10
CA ILE A 320 -0.47 -25.87 11.16
C ILE A 320 0.65 -26.88 11.45
N PHE A 321 0.29 -28.06 11.97
CA PHE A 321 1.28 -29.07 12.36
C PHE A 321 1.84 -29.89 11.19
N THR A 322 1.07 -30.04 10.11
CA THR A 322 1.41 -30.88 8.95
C THR A 322 0.81 -30.23 7.70
N PRO A 323 1.48 -30.25 6.53
CA PRO A 323 0.89 -29.79 5.28
C PRO A 323 -0.47 -30.45 5.02
N MET A 324 -1.47 -29.66 4.63
CA MET A 324 -2.83 -30.17 4.40
C MET A 324 -3.49 -29.51 3.19
N LEU A 325 -4.06 -30.32 2.31
CA LEU A 325 -5.00 -29.87 1.28
C LEU A 325 -6.34 -29.55 1.94
N THR A 326 -6.77 -28.29 1.86
CA THR A 326 -7.91 -27.77 2.60
C THR A 326 -8.90 -27.10 1.67
N LYS A 327 -10.19 -27.39 1.83
CA LYS A 327 -11.27 -26.66 1.17
C LYS A 327 -11.50 -25.33 1.87
N ILE A 328 -11.40 -24.24 1.12
CA ILE A 328 -11.64 -22.87 1.59
C ILE A 328 -13.14 -22.62 1.65
N GLY A 329 -13.60 -22.05 2.76
CA GLY A 329 -15.00 -21.71 2.98
C GLY A 329 -15.51 -20.66 1.97
N PRO A 330 -16.83 -20.59 1.73
CA PRO A 330 -17.40 -19.63 0.82
C PRO A 330 -17.21 -18.20 1.33
N ARG A 331 -17.21 -17.25 0.39
CA ARG A 331 -17.15 -15.82 0.70
C ARG A 331 -18.56 -15.30 0.91
N HIS A 332 -18.75 -14.50 1.96
CA HIS A 332 -20.10 -13.98 2.30
C HIS A 332 -20.37 -12.56 1.80
N LEU A 333 -19.32 -11.77 1.56
CA LEU A 333 -19.42 -10.39 1.09
C LEU A 333 -19.41 -10.34 -0.44
N VAL A 334 -20.00 -9.33 -1.09
CA VAL A 334 -19.87 -9.09 -2.54
C VAL A 334 -18.54 -8.42 -2.85
N HIS A 335 -17.86 -8.88 -3.92
CA HIS A 335 -16.63 -8.26 -4.39
C HIS A 335 -17.00 -7.08 -5.30
N GLY A 336 -16.43 -5.90 -5.03
CA GLY A 336 -16.68 -4.70 -5.82
C GLY A 336 -16.05 -4.75 -7.23
N GLY A 337 -14.99 -5.52 -7.41
CA GLY A 337 -14.26 -5.65 -8.68
C GLY A 337 -14.73 -6.83 -9.53
N LYS A 338 -16.04 -6.96 -9.82
CA LYS A 338 -16.46 -7.94 -10.83
C LYS A 338 -15.71 -7.61 -12.12
N THR A 339 -14.95 -8.58 -12.65
CA THR A 339 -14.30 -8.44 -13.96
C THR A 339 -15.36 -7.97 -14.94
N PRO A 340 -15.16 -6.79 -15.57
CA PRO A 340 -16.14 -6.27 -16.49
C PRO A 340 -16.34 -7.31 -17.60
N ASP A 341 -17.60 -7.67 -17.91
CA ASP A 341 -17.85 -8.54 -19.07
C ASP A 341 -17.49 -7.74 -20.32
N VAL A 342 -16.29 -8.02 -20.83
CA VAL A 342 -15.68 -7.33 -21.96
C VAL A 342 -16.62 -7.34 -23.16
N ILE A 343 -17.30 -8.46 -23.40
CA ILE A 343 -18.23 -8.61 -24.52
C ILE A 343 -19.42 -7.67 -24.33
N SER A 344 -20.00 -7.61 -23.12
CA SER A 344 -21.10 -6.68 -22.84
C SER A 344 -20.71 -5.21 -22.99
N ILE A 345 -19.48 -4.85 -22.64
CA ILE A 345 -18.97 -3.47 -22.70
C ILE A 345 -18.68 -3.07 -24.15
N TRP A 346 -18.04 -3.95 -24.92
CA TRP A 346 -17.75 -3.70 -26.32
C TRP A 346 -19.03 -3.59 -27.14
N ARG A 347 -20.06 -4.39 -26.83
CA ARG A 347 -21.39 -4.28 -27.46
C ARG A 347 -22.11 -2.96 -27.16
N LYS A 348 -21.80 -2.27 -26.05
CA LYS A 348 -22.37 -0.96 -25.72
C LYS A 348 -21.73 0.20 -26.48
N HIS A 349 -20.58 -0.03 -27.12
CA HIS A 349 -19.89 0.94 -27.96
C HIS A 349 -19.63 0.34 -29.36
N PRO A 350 -20.68 0.13 -30.17
CA PRO A 350 -20.48 -0.36 -31.53
C PRO A 350 -19.58 0.62 -32.29
N ILE A 351 -18.56 0.09 -32.94
CA ILE A 351 -17.77 0.83 -33.92
C ILE A 351 -18.77 1.20 -35.02
N LYS A 352 -19.11 2.49 -35.13
CA LYS A 352 -19.82 2.98 -36.32
C LYS A 352 -18.87 2.76 -37.49
N GLU A 353 -19.15 1.77 -38.33
CA GLU A 353 -18.59 1.75 -39.67
C GLU A 353 -18.94 3.11 -40.30
N LYS A 354 -17.91 3.84 -40.72
CA LYS A 354 -18.12 4.98 -41.61
C LYS A 354 -18.61 4.34 -42.90
N ASP A 355 -19.87 4.57 -43.26
CA ASP A 355 -20.33 4.38 -44.61
C ASP A 355 -19.49 5.30 -45.51
N ASP A 356 -18.48 4.73 -46.17
CA ASP A 356 -17.86 5.35 -47.34
C ASP A 356 -18.91 5.30 -48.46
N THR A 357 -19.61 6.40 -48.66
CA THR A 357 -20.45 6.67 -49.84
C THR A 357 -20.04 7.98 -50.48
#